data_AF-A0A937SWC2-F1
#
_entry.id   AF-A0A937SWC2-F1
#
_cell.length_a   1.000
_cell.length_b   1.000
_cell.length_c   1.000
_cell.angle_alpha   90.00
_cell.angle_beta   90.00
_cell.angle_gamma   90.00
#
_symmetry.space_group_name_H-M   'P 1'
#
loop_
_entity.id
_entity.type
_entity.pdbx_description
1 polymer ?
#
loop_
_entity_poly.entity_id
_entity_poly.type
_entity_poly.pdbx_seq_one_letter_code
_entity_poly.pdbx_strand_id
1 'polypeptide(L)'
;LFLLIFRMTGVIWRSAIIAALFAVHPLRIESVVWIAERKDVLSGLFFLLTLLAYVRYVRLPFSVRRYLLIMLLFTLGLLSKPMLVTLPFVLLLLDYWPLGRTVAKRRLIVEKIPLLLLSLGACATTFWAQQHSMLTISVPFANRVANAVVSYAVYLKQLVYPFNLALVYPHSGKLPEISQLVISAGVLISVSVLACFSCRKRPWFLVGWLWYLGMLVPVIGLVQVGVQAHADRYTYLPQIGLLLMLVWMIAEMPAFLKIRRGIRISFITAILISSMLIARAQTAYWRNSITIWTHTLECTQDNLYALTNLGVALFNENEVDTAIICFLNALEIDPTDEDVIRNLKIVLLHKKALDE
;
A
#
# COMPACT_ATOMS: atom_id res chain seq x y z
N LEU A 1 6.99 -3.91 -14.56
CA LEU A 1 7.79 -2.84 -13.91
C LEU A 1 9.14 -2.60 -14.57
N PHE A 2 10.01 -3.62 -14.73
CA PHE A 2 11.33 -3.48 -15.37
C PHE A 2 11.30 -2.69 -16.69
N LEU A 3 10.48 -3.15 -17.65
CA LEU A 3 10.35 -2.52 -18.97
C LEU A 3 9.98 -1.04 -18.88
N LEU A 4 9.13 -0.67 -17.92
CA LEU A 4 8.70 0.71 -17.73
C LEU A 4 9.88 1.59 -17.28
N ILE A 5 10.56 1.22 -16.20
CA ILE A 5 11.69 2.00 -15.67
C ILE A 5 12.84 2.03 -16.66
N PHE A 6 13.12 0.91 -17.32
CA PHE A 6 14.16 0.83 -18.36
C PHE A 6 13.83 1.74 -19.53
N ARG A 7 12.59 1.69 -20.04
CA ARG A 7 12.15 2.60 -21.10
C ARG A 7 12.34 4.04 -20.65
N MET A 8 11.83 4.42 -19.49
CA MET A 8 11.89 5.78 -18.97
C MET A 8 13.31 6.33 -18.77
N THR A 9 14.24 5.52 -18.24
CA THR A 9 15.55 5.99 -17.74
C THR A 9 16.75 5.54 -18.58
N GLY A 10 16.61 4.49 -19.40
CA GLY A 10 17.69 3.88 -20.16
C GLY A 10 18.67 3.03 -19.33
N VAL A 11 18.50 2.94 -18.00
CA VAL A 11 19.47 2.25 -17.12
C VAL A 11 18.98 0.85 -16.79
N ILE A 12 19.64 -0.18 -17.33
CA ILE A 12 19.24 -1.59 -17.19
C ILE A 12 19.29 -2.07 -15.74
N TRP A 13 20.45 -1.97 -15.09
CA TRP A 13 20.68 -2.64 -13.81
C TRP A 13 19.84 -2.03 -12.67
N ARG A 14 19.69 -0.70 -12.61
CA ARG A 14 18.82 -0.02 -11.62
C ARG A 14 17.36 -0.45 -11.81
N SER A 15 16.90 -0.52 -13.06
CA SER A 15 15.56 -0.98 -13.41
C SER A 15 15.31 -2.43 -13.01
N ALA A 16 16.30 -3.30 -13.19
CA ALA A 16 16.22 -4.71 -12.82
C ALA A 16 16.11 -4.89 -11.30
N ILE A 17 16.94 -4.17 -10.53
CA ILE A 17 16.91 -4.23 -9.05
C ILE A 17 15.56 -3.77 -8.52
N ILE A 18 15.01 -2.65 -8.99
CA ILE A 18 13.69 -2.18 -8.53
C ILE A 18 12.61 -3.21 -8.84
N ALA A 19 12.60 -3.74 -10.07
CA ALA A 19 11.59 -4.71 -10.47
C ALA A 19 11.69 -6.01 -9.67
N ALA A 20 12.92 -6.48 -9.41
CA ALA A 20 13.16 -7.68 -8.62
C ALA A 20 12.75 -7.47 -7.16
N LEU A 21 13.23 -6.40 -6.51
CA LEU A 21 12.87 -6.06 -5.13
C LEU A 21 11.36 -5.92 -4.98
N PHE A 22 10.71 -5.20 -5.90
CA PHE A 22 9.25 -5.06 -5.91
C PHE A 22 8.55 -6.42 -5.99
N ALA A 23 9.02 -7.32 -6.84
CA ALA A 23 8.38 -8.62 -7.06
C ALA A 23 8.51 -9.57 -5.86
N VAL A 24 9.63 -9.53 -5.14
CA VAL A 24 9.91 -10.45 -4.02
C VAL A 24 9.66 -9.86 -2.65
N HIS A 25 9.25 -8.59 -2.54
CA HIS A 25 9.06 -7.94 -1.25
C HIS A 25 7.90 -8.57 -0.45
N PRO A 26 8.06 -8.87 0.85
CA PRO A 26 7.00 -9.51 1.63
C PRO A 26 5.69 -8.69 1.70
N LEU A 27 5.75 -7.36 1.66
CA LEU A 27 4.58 -6.48 1.54
C LEU A 27 3.73 -6.67 0.26
N ARG A 28 4.07 -7.57 -0.66
CA ARG A 28 3.22 -7.91 -1.82
C ARG A 28 2.27 -9.06 -1.56
N ILE A 29 2.50 -9.81 -0.48
CA ILE A 29 1.83 -11.11 -0.27
C ILE A 29 0.34 -10.95 -0.13
N GLU A 30 -0.10 -10.01 0.70
CA GLU A 30 -1.53 -9.74 0.89
C GLU A 30 -2.24 -9.49 -0.45
N SER A 31 -1.67 -8.64 -1.32
CA SER A 31 -2.23 -8.34 -2.63
C SER A 31 -2.27 -9.55 -3.58
N VAL A 32 -1.43 -10.57 -3.36
CA VAL A 32 -1.28 -11.73 -4.27
C VAL A 32 -2.04 -12.95 -3.78
N VAL A 33 -1.96 -13.26 -2.50
CA VAL A 33 -2.51 -14.50 -1.92
C VAL A 33 -3.98 -14.33 -1.52
N TRP A 34 -4.40 -13.11 -1.13
CA TRP A 34 -5.78 -12.88 -0.73
C TRP A 34 -6.68 -12.64 -1.93
N ILE A 35 -7.67 -13.52 -2.13
CA ILE A 35 -8.55 -13.48 -3.30
C ILE A 35 -9.35 -12.17 -3.41
N ALA A 36 -9.72 -11.55 -2.28
CA ALA A 36 -10.43 -10.28 -2.26
C ALA A 36 -9.56 -9.09 -2.73
N GLU A 37 -8.23 -9.23 -2.67
CA GLU A 37 -7.26 -8.22 -3.12
C GLU A 37 -6.77 -8.45 -4.55
N ARG A 38 -7.40 -9.34 -5.33
CA ARG A 38 -7.16 -9.42 -6.78
C ARG A 38 -7.29 -8.08 -7.51
N LYS A 39 -8.10 -7.15 -6.98
CA LYS A 39 -8.23 -5.77 -7.45
C LYS A 39 -6.91 -4.99 -7.42
N ASP A 40 -5.97 -5.32 -6.52
CA ASP A 40 -4.65 -4.66 -6.41
C ASP A 40 -3.74 -5.05 -7.54
N VAL A 41 -3.66 -6.35 -7.84
CA VAL A 41 -2.84 -6.84 -8.95
C VAL A 41 -3.41 -6.36 -10.28
N LEU A 42 -4.74 -6.37 -10.44
CA LEU A 42 -5.41 -5.89 -11.65
C LEU A 42 -5.22 -4.38 -11.87
N SER A 43 -5.46 -3.57 -10.84
CA SER A 43 -5.22 -2.12 -10.90
C SER A 43 -3.74 -1.80 -11.12
N GLY A 44 -2.83 -2.59 -10.54
CA GLY A 44 -1.39 -2.47 -10.77
C GLY A 44 -0.97 -2.80 -12.21
N LEU A 45 -1.60 -3.78 -12.85
CA LEU A 45 -1.39 -4.05 -14.28
C LEU A 45 -1.80 -2.84 -15.12
N PHE A 46 -3.03 -2.34 -14.94
CA PHE A 46 -3.52 -1.18 -15.69
C PHE A 46 -2.71 0.08 -15.41
N PHE A 47 -2.26 0.28 -14.17
CA PHE A 47 -1.34 1.34 -13.80
C PHE A 47 -0.04 1.27 -14.62
N LEU A 48 0.63 0.11 -14.63
CA LEU A 48 1.87 -0.09 -15.38
C LEU A 48 1.68 0.06 -16.89
N LEU A 49 0.58 -0.46 -17.45
CA LEU A 49 0.24 -0.31 -18.86
C LEU A 49 -0.04 1.14 -19.22
N THR A 50 -0.75 1.88 -18.37
CA THR A 50 -1.00 3.32 -18.56
C THR A 50 0.31 4.09 -18.59
N LEU A 51 1.22 3.82 -17.65
CA LEU A 51 2.56 4.44 -17.65
C LEU A 51 3.37 4.07 -18.90
N LEU A 52 3.35 2.83 -19.35
CA LEU A 52 4.02 2.42 -20.59
C LEU A 52 3.44 3.11 -21.83
N ALA A 53 2.12 3.18 -21.92
CA ALA A 53 1.42 3.90 -22.99
C ALA A 53 1.76 5.40 -22.95
N TYR A 54 1.85 5.98 -21.75
CA TYR A 54 2.25 7.37 -21.54
C TYR A 54 3.68 7.64 -22.02
N VAL A 55 4.64 6.81 -21.62
CA VAL A 55 6.03 6.91 -22.09
C VAL A 55 6.12 6.83 -23.61
N ARG A 56 5.34 5.94 -24.23
CA ARG A 56 5.27 5.82 -25.69
C ARG A 56 4.62 7.04 -26.35
N TYR A 57 3.58 7.60 -25.73
CA TYR A 57 2.93 8.83 -26.18
C TYR A 57 3.88 10.03 -26.13
N VAL A 58 4.66 10.18 -25.06
CA VAL A 58 5.62 11.30 -24.89
C VAL A 58 6.78 11.23 -25.88
N ARG A 59 7.25 10.01 -26.22
CA ARG A 59 8.42 9.81 -27.09
C ARG A 59 8.13 9.83 -28.58
N LEU A 60 6.86 9.71 -28.96
CA LEU A 60 6.45 9.69 -30.36
C LEU A 60 5.62 10.95 -30.67
N PRO A 61 5.44 11.30 -31.96
CA PRO A 61 4.58 12.40 -32.33
C PRO A 61 3.17 12.25 -31.77
N PHE A 62 2.50 13.38 -31.51
CA PHE A 62 1.16 13.39 -30.95
C PHE A 62 0.21 12.52 -31.78
N SER A 63 -0.57 11.68 -31.09
CA SER A 63 -1.58 10.83 -31.72
C SER A 63 -2.76 10.67 -30.77
N VAL A 64 -3.96 11.05 -31.25
CA VAL A 64 -5.21 10.93 -30.50
C VAL A 64 -5.45 9.48 -30.08
N ARG A 65 -5.17 8.50 -30.95
CA ARG A 65 -5.32 7.07 -30.64
C ARG A 65 -4.47 6.63 -29.45
N ARG A 66 -3.24 7.14 -29.33
CA ARG A 66 -2.34 6.83 -28.19
C ARG A 66 -2.85 7.47 -26.90
N TYR A 67 -3.39 8.68 -26.99
CA TYR A 67 -3.97 9.36 -25.84
C TYR A 67 -5.26 8.68 -25.36
N LEU A 68 -6.14 8.27 -26.29
CA LEU A 68 -7.32 7.47 -25.97
C LEU A 68 -6.96 6.13 -25.33
N LEU A 69 -5.86 5.49 -25.75
CA LEU A 69 -5.36 4.27 -25.10
C LEU A 69 -4.94 4.53 -23.65
N ILE A 70 -4.27 5.66 -23.37
CA ILE A 70 -3.92 6.07 -21.99
C ILE A 70 -5.20 6.25 -21.17
N MET A 71 -6.19 6.97 -21.70
CA MET A 71 -7.48 7.17 -21.03
C MET A 71 -8.20 5.85 -20.77
N LEU A 72 -8.27 4.95 -21.76
CA LEU A 72 -8.91 3.65 -21.63
C LEU A 72 -8.26 2.81 -20.53
N LEU A 73 -6.94 2.64 -20.57
CA LEU A 73 -6.19 1.86 -19.57
C LEU A 73 -6.33 2.49 -18.18
N PHE A 74 -6.32 3.82 -18.11
CA PHE A 74 -6.51 4.53 -16.85
C PHE A 74 -7.90 4.28 -16.27
N THR A 75 -8.96 4.40 -17.08
CA THR A 75 -10.34 4.12 -16.67
C THR A 75 -10.50 2.68 -16.19
N LEU A 76 -9.94 1.69 -16.91
CA LEU A 76 -9.95 0.29 -16.46
C LEU A 76 -9.23 0.12 -15.11
N GLY A 77 -8.16 0.86 -14.89
CA GLY A 77 -7.48 0.93 -13.61
C GLY A 77 -8.34 1.52 -12.49
N LEU A 78 -9.02 2.65 -12.73
CA LEU A 78 -9.95 3.27 -11.79
C LEU A 78 -11.12 2.37 -11.44
N LEU A 79 -11.68 1.66 -12.43
CA LEU A 79 -12.74 0.67 -12.25
C LEU A 79 -12.27 -0.55 -11.45
N SER A 80 -10.96 -0.82 -11.42
CA SER A 80 -10.38 -1.90 -10.61
C SER A 80 -10.15 -1.47 -9.16
N LYS A 81 -9.51 -0.31 -8.93
CA LYS A 81 -9.27 0.24 -7.59
C LYS A 81 -9.24 1.78 -7.61
N PRO A 82 -10.04 2.45 -6.76
CA PRO A 82 -10.09 3.92 -6.68
C PRO A 82 -8.74 4.59 -6.35
N MET A 83 -7.76 3.86 -5.81
CA MET A 83 -6.43 4.37 -5.50
C MET A 83 -5.75 5.08 -6.69
N LEU A 84 -6.08 4.67 -7.92
CA LEU A 84 -5.48 5.22 -9.14
C LEU A 84 -5.88 6.67 -9.44
N VAL A 85 -6.80 7.29 -8.70
CA VAL A 85 -7.15 8.73 -8.85
C VAL A 85 -5.93 9.67 -8.72
N THR A 86 -4.84 9.17 -8.16
CA THR A 86 -3.56 9.88 -8.00
C THR A 86 -2.63 9.77 -9.21
N LEU A 87 -2.93 8.91 -10.19
CA LEU A 87 -2.09 8.66 -11.37
C LEU A 87 -1.80 9.93 -12.20
N PRO A 88 -2.74 10.87 -12.44
CA PRO A 88 -2.42 12.09 -13.19
C PRO A 88 -1.29 12.90 -12.55
N PHE A 89 -1.17 12.89 -11.22
CA PHE A 89 -0.07 13.54 -10.51
C PHE A 89 1.25 12.77 -10.69
N VAL A 90 1.20 11.43 -10.69
CA VAL A 90 2.38 10.61 -11.04
C VAL A 90 2.86 10.91 -12.45
N LEU A 91 1.97 11.11 -13.42
CA LEU A 91 2.35 11.51 -14.79
C LEU A 91 3.06 12.86 -14.81
N LEU A 92 2.60 13.84 -14.02
CA LEU A 92 3.27 15.13 -13.87
C LEU A 92 4.66 15.00 -13.22
N LEU A 93 4.81 14.11 -12.24
CA LEU A 93 6.12 13.81 -11.66
C LEU A 93 7.06 13.20 -12.71
N LEU A 94 6.56 12.26 -13.51
CA LEU A 94 7.32 11.61 -14.57
C LEU A 94 7.71 12.56 -15.70
N ASP A 95 6.86 13.53 -16.03
CA ASP A 95 7.17 14.61 -16.97
C ASP A 95 8.36 15.45 -16.49
N TYR A 96 8.45 15.71 -15.19
CA TYR A 96 9.59 16.39 -14.57
C TYR A 96 10.86 15.50 -14.60
N TRP A 97 10.78 14.29 -14.09
CA TRP A 97 11.84 13.28 -14.21
C TRP A 97 11.23 11.88 -14.15
N PRO A 98 11.66 10.92 -14.99
CA PRO A 98 12.82 10.96 -15.88
C PRO A 98 12.55 11.38 -17.32
N LEU A 99 11.30 11.70 -17.70
CA LEU A 99 10.99 12.06 -19.09
C LEU A 99 11.53 13.44 -19.49
N GLY A 100 11.73 14.34 -18.52
CA GLY A 100 12.42 15.62 -18.72
C GLY A 100 11.76 16.50 -19.79
N ARG A 101 10.43 16.59 -19.80
CA ARG A 101 9.71 17.33 -20.83
C ARG A 101 9.96 18.84 -20.69
N THR A 102 10.48 19.45 -21.76
CA THR A 102 10.80 20.88 -21.84
C THR A 102 9.62 21.76 -22.28
N VAL A 103 8.45 21.16 -22.46
CA VAL A 103 7.23 21.85 -22.89
C VAL A 103 6.74 22.79 -21.78
N ALA A 104 6.09 23.90 -22.15
CA ALA A 104 5.51 24.84 -21.19
C ALA A 104 4.64 24.13 -20.13
N LYS A 105 4.86 24.44 -18.85
CA LYS A 105 4.16 23.83 -17.70
C LYS A 105 2.64 23.84 -17.86
N ARG A 106 2.08 24.94 -18.38
CA ARG A 106 0.64 25.08 -18.66
C ARG A 106 0.12 24.01 -19.62
N ARG A 107 0.86 23.70 -20.69
CA ARG A 107 0.47 22.68 -21.67
C ARG A 107 0.49 21.28 -21.05
N LEU A 108 1.46 20.99 -20.17
CA LEU A 108 1.49 19.72 -19.43
C LEU A 108 0.26 19.58 -18.54
N ILE A 109 -0.13 20.63 -17.80
CA ILE A 109 -1.32 20.60 -16.94
C ILE A 109 -2.60 20.41 -17.76
N VAL A 110 -2.75 21.18 -18.85
CA VAL A 110 -3.93 21.09 -19.74
C VAL A 110 -4.06 19.69 -20.35
N GLU A 111 -2.95 19.05 -20.72
CA GLU A 111 -2.92 17.67 -21.21
C GLU A 111 -3.50 16.68 -20.20
N LYS A 112 -3.46 16.95 -18.88
CA LYS A 112 -3.93 16.02 -17.83
C LYS A 112 -5.35 16.33 -17.36
N ILE A 113 -5.97 17.43 -17.81
CA ILE A 113 -7.35 17.78 -17.44
C ILE A 113 -8.31 16.62 -17.70
N PRO A 114 -8.32 15.93 -18.86
CA PRO A 114 -9.23 14.81 -19.08
C PRO A 114 -9.03 13.67 -18.06
N LEU A 115 -7.79 13.39 -17.66
CA LEU A 115 -7.48 12.35 -16.67
C LEU A 115 -7.89 12.80 -15.25
N LEU A 116 -7.73 14.08 -14.93
CA LEU A 116 -8.20 14.66 -13.67
C LEU A 116 -9.73 14.62 -13.58
N LEU A 117 -10.45 14.90 -14.67
CA LEU A 117 -11.91 14.78 -14.73
C LEU A 117 -12.37 13.34 -14.51
N LEU A 118 -11.71 12.35 -15.11
CA LEU A 118 -11.97 10.92 -14.84
C LEU A 118 -11.71 10.56 -13.36
N SER A 119 -10.65 11.11 -12.77
CA SER A 119 -10.32 10.90 -11.35
C SER A 119 -11.38 11.50 -10.44
N LEU A 120 -11.85 12.72 -10.73
CA LEU A 120 -12.94 13.37 -10.00
C LEU A 120 -14.24 12.59 -10.09
N GLY A 121 -14.58 12.09 -11.29
CA GLY A 121 -15.73 11.20 -11.48
C GLY A 121 -15.64 9.93 -10.62
N ALA A 122 -14.47 9.27 -10.61
CA ALA A 122 -14.25 8.09 -9.78
C ALA A 122 -14.29 8.38 -8.27
N CYS A 123 -13.78 9.53 -7.83
CA CYS A 123 -13.93 9.98 -6.44
C CYS A 123 -15.40 10.17 -6.06
N ALA A 124 -16.18 10.83 -6.92
CA ALA A 124 -17.61 11.07 -6.68
C ALA A 124 -18.41 9.76 -6.60
N THR A 125 -18.19 8.83 -7.53
CA THR A 125 -18.87 7.53 -7.49
C THR A 125 -18.47 6.70 -6.27
N THR A 126 -17.19 6.72 -5.88
CA THR A 126 -16.71 6.02 -4.68
C THR A 126 -17.33 6.59 -3.42
N PHE A 127 -17.37 7.93 -3.28
CA PHE A 127 -17.97 8.59 -2.13
C PHE A 127 -19.47 8.27 -2.01
N TRP A 128 -20.19 8.35 -3.13
CA TRP A 128 -21.62 8.01 -3.19
C TRP A 128 -21.88 6.54 -2.84
N ALA A 129 -21.09 5.61 -3.38
CA ALA A 129 -21.21 4.18 -3.07
C ALA A 129 -20.91 3.90 -1.59
N GLN A 130 -19.90 4.57 -1.02
CA GLN A 130 -19.49 4.38 0.37
C GLN A 130 -20.49 4.92 1.39
N GLN A 131 -21.24 5.99 1.08
CA GLN A 131 -22.25 6.54 1.99
C GLN A 131 -23.31 5.50 2.41
N HIS A 132 -23.55 4.49 1.57
CA HIS A 132 -24.53 3.43 1.82
C HIS A 132 -23.95 2.17 2.49
N SER A 133 -22.62 2.08 2.63
CA SER A 133 -21.93 0.86 3.07
C SER A 133 -20.91 1.07 4.18
N MET A 134 -20.66 2.31 4.61
CA MET A 134 -19.67 2.59 5.66
C MET A 134 -20.25 2.33 7.05
N LEU A 135 -19.70 1.34 7.75
CA LEU A 135 -19.50 1.42 9.20
C LEU A 135 -18.52 2.58 9.44
N THR A 136 -19.00 3.82 9.53
CA THR A 136 -18.16 4.95 9.90
C THR A 136 -17.82 4.83 11.37
N ILE A 137 -16.64 4.28 11.68
CA ILE A 137 -16.04 4.53 12.99
C ILE A 137 -15.85 6.05 13.05
N SER A 138 -16.56 6.69 13.97
CA SER A 138 -16.50 8.15 14.14
C SER A 138 -15.16 8.53 14.76
N VAL A 139 -14.11 8.56 13.92
CA VAL A 139 -12.78 8.99 14.32
C VAL A 139 -12.66 10.49 14.04
N PRO A 140 -12.33 11.31 15.07
CA PRO A 140 -12.10 12.74 14.89
C PRO A 140 -11.07 13.01 13.80
N PHE A 141 -11.28 14.07 13.01
CA PHE A 141 -10.40 14.40 11.88
C PHE A 141 -8.93 14.60 12.32
N ALA A 142 -8.71 15.22 13.49
CA ALA A 142 -7.36 15.38 14.05
C ALA A 142 -6.66 14.03 14.28
N ASN A 143 -7.39 13.02 14.80
CA ASN A 143 -6.84 11.68 15.05
C ASN A 143 -6.53 10.98 13.72
N ARG A 144 -7.37 11.17 12.69
CA ARG A 144 -7.11 10.66 11.34
C ARG A 144 -5.85 11.26 10.71
N VAL A 145 -5.63 12.57 10.86
CA VAL A 145 -4.42 13.24 10.38
C VAL A 145 -3.18 12.76 11.14
N ALA A 146 -3.26 12.65 12.46
CA ALA A 146 -2.17 12.13 13.29
C ALA A 146 -1.82 10.68 12.92
N ASN A 147 -2.84 9.82 12.76
CA ASN A 147 -2.66 8.46 12.27
C ASN A 147 -2.02 8.43 10.87
N ALA A 148 -2.45 9.29 9.95
CA ALA A 148 -1.86 9.34 8.61
C ALA A 148 -0.36 9.65 8.63
N VAL A 149 0.07 10.60 9.48
CA VAL A 149 1.50 10.93 9.68
C VAL A 149 2.28 9.73 10.20
N VAL A 150 1.75 9.03 11.21
CA VAL A 150 2.38 7.83 11.77
C VAL A 150 2.40 6.70 10.74
N SER A 151 1.31 6.45 10.02
CA SER A 151 1.18 5.41 9.00
C SER A 151 2.20 5.56 7.87
N TYR A 152 2.50 6.80 7.43
CA TYR A 152 3.60 7.01 6.48
C TYR A 152 4.94 6.52 7.06
N ALA A 153 5.28 6.87 8.28
CA ALA A 153 6.53 6.40 8.90
C ALA A 153 6.54 4.88 9.12
N VAL A 154 5.40 4.28 9.49
CA VAL A 154 5.24 2.82 9.62
C VAL A 154 5.52 2.13 8.30
N TYR A 155 4.99 2.63 7.17
CA TYR A 155 5.29 2.04 5.86
C TYR A 155 6.77 2.17 5.46
N LEU A 156 7.46 3.25 5.86
CA LEU A 156 8.92 3.35 5.68
C LEU A 156 9.66 2.30 6.51
N LYS A 157 9.22 2.06 7.75
CA LYS A 157 9.76 1.00 8.60
C LYS A 157 9.51 -0.37 7.97
N GLN A 158 8.28 -0.67 7.54
CA GLN A 158 7.92 -1.96 6.94
C GLN A 158 8.62 -2.22 5.59
N LEU A 159 9.00 -1.18 4.84
CA LEU A 159 9.84 -1.32 3.65
C LEU A 159 11.22 -1.91 3.98
N VAL A 160 11.80 -1.54 5.14
CA VAL A 160 13.14 -1.99 5.55
C VAL A 160 13.08 -3.23 6.44
N TYR A 161 12.03 -3.32 7.26
CA TYR A 161 11.81 -4.36 8.26
C TYR A 161 10.41 -4.99 8.07
N PRO A 162 10.23 -5.88 7.08
CA PRO A 162 8.93 -6.48 6.76
C PRO A 162 8.65 -7.74 7.62
N PHE A 163 8.75 -7.61 8.93
CA PHE A 163 8.44 -8.68 9.89
C PHE A 163 7.17 -8.35 10.68
N ASN A 164 6.49 -9.38 11.18
CA ASN A 164 5.24 -9.27 11.95
C ASN A 164 4.14 -8.50 11.18
N LEU A 165 3.96 -8.89 9.92
CA LEU A 165 2.94 -8.34 9.04
C LEU A 165 1.58 -8.95 9.38
N ALA A 166 0.60 -8.12 9.70
CA ALA A 166 -0.73 -8.52 10.14
C ALA A 166 -1.80 -8.20 9.08
N LEU A 167 -2.89 -8.97 9.07
CA LEU A 167 -4.00 -8.75 8.14
C LEU A 167 -4.76 -7.45 8.42
N VAL A 168 -4.94 -7.15 9.70
CA VAL A 168 -5.67 -5.97 10.18
C VAL A 168 -4.91 -5.33 11.33
N TYR A 169 -4.59 -4.06 11.19
CA TYR A 169 -4.02 -3.22 12.25
C TYR A 169 -5.12 -2.31 12.79
N PRO A 170 -5.74 -2.61 13.94
CA PRO A 170 -6.92 -1.87 14.39
C PRO A 170 -6.60 -0.39 14.68
N HIS A 171 -7.48 0.50 14.25
CA HIS A 171 -7.41 1.91 14.60
C HIS A 171 -7.96 2.10 16.02
N SER A 172 -7.10 2.50 16.97
CA SER A 172 -7.46 2.65 18.39
C SER A 172 -8.52 3.73 18.67
N GLY A 173 -8.85 4.55 17.68
CA GLY A 173 -9.78 5.70 17.78
C GLY A 173 -9.18 6.89 18.53
N LYS A 174 -8.11 6.65 19.29
CA LYS A 174 -7.37 7.62 20.10
C LYS A 174 -6.25 8.25 19.28
N LEU A 175 -5.67 9.32 19.82
CA LEU A 175 -4.44 9.88 19.27
C LEU A 175 -3.31 8.85 19.39
N PRO A 176 -2.46 8.70 18.36
CA PRO A 176 -1.22 7.98 18.50
C PRO A 176 -0.37 8.55 19.65
N GLU A 177 0.54 7.74 20.17
CA GLU A 177 1.50 8.17 21.18
C GLU A 177 2.27 9.40 20.68
N ILE A 178 2.41 10.44 21.53
CA ILE A 178 3.01 11.72 21.14
C ILE A 178 4.45 11.52 20.66
N SER A 179 5.22 10.64 21.30
CA SER A 179 6.58 10.30 20.91
C SER A 179 6.63 9.76 19.47
N GLN A 180 5.76 8.80 19.14
CA GLN A 180 5.64 8.20 17.81
C GLN A 180 5.23 9.23 16.77
N LEU A 181 4.27 10.10 17.09
CA LEU A 181 3.82 11.17 16.21
C LEU A 181 4.95 12.17 15.91
N VAL A 182 5.67 12.64 16.93
CA VAL A 182 6.78 13.59 16.77
C VAL A 182 7.92 13.00 15.97
N ILE A 183 8.32 11.75 16.26
CA ILE A 183 9.36 11.04 15.49
C ILE A 183 8.92 10.88 14.03
N SER A 184 7.69 10.44 13.80
CA SER A 184 7.14 10.25 12.46
C SER A 184 7.11 11.57 11.67
N ALA A 185 6.59 12.64 12.27
CA ALA A 185 6.59 13.96 11.68
C ALA A 185 8.02 14.46 11.37
N GLY A 186 8.95 14.29 12.31
CA GLY A 186 10.36 14.65 12.14
C GLY A 186 11.00 13.93 10.95
N VAL A 187 10.77 12.62 10.80
CA VAL A 187 11.25 11.83 9.66
C VAL A 187 10.66 12.36 8.35
N LEU A 188 9.33 12.55 8.27
CA LEU A 188 8.68 13.02 7.04
C LEU A 188 9.14 14.42 6.63
N ILE A 189 9.25 15.34 7.59
CA ILE A 189 9.74 16.70 7.34
C ILE A 189 11.20 16.63 6.85
N SER A 190 12.05 15.86 7.53
CA SER A 190 13.47 15.74 7.16
C SER A 190 13.66 15.19 5.75
N VAL A 191 12.96 14.11 5.40
CA VAL A 191 13.04 13.53 4.04
C VAL A 191 12.48 14.50 3.01
N SER A 192 11.37 15.17 3.30
CA SER A 192 10.78 16.17 2.40
C SER A 192 11.71 17.36 2.14
N VAL A 193 12.33 17.88 3.20
CA VAL A 193 13.30 18.97 3.12
C VAL A 193 14.52 18.56 2.28
N LEU A 194 15.08 17.37 2.54
CA LEU A 194 16.19 16.82 1.75
C LEU A 194 15.80 16.62 0.27
N ALA A 195 14.56 16.16 0.01
CA ALA A 195 14.00 16.00 -1.33
C ALA A 195 13.88 17.33 -2.08
N CYS A 196 13.38 18.37 -1.41
CA CYS A 196 13.28 19.71 -1.97
C CYS A 196 14.66 20.33 -2.25
N PHE A 197 15.61 20.24 -1.31
CA PHE A 197 16.95 20.79 -1.52
C PHE A 197 17.73 20.05 -2.62
N SER A 198 17.51 18.75 -2.76
CA SER A 198 18.20 17.93 -3.75
C SER A 198 17.56 17.96 -5.14
N CYS A 199 16.38 18.57 -5.31
CA CYS A 199 15.56 18.40 -6.52
C CYS A 199 16.27 18.75 -7.83
N ARG A 200 17.11 19.80 -7.85
CA ARG A 200 17.84 20.22 -9.06
C ARG A 200 18.96 19.27 -9.45
N LYS A 201 19.68 18.70 -8.47
CA LYS A 201 20.83 17.82 -8.70
C LYS A 201 20.42 16.35 -8.81
N ARG A 202 19.38 15.96 -8.07
CA ARG A 202 18.89 14.59 -7.89
C ARG A 202 17.35 14.59 -7.94
N PRO A 203 16.75 14.88 -9.11
CA PRO A 203 15.29 14.97 -9.25
C PRO A 203 14.57 13.65 -8.95
N TRP A 204 15.26 12.52 -9.11
CA TRP A 204 14.78 11.18 -8.73
C TRP A 204 14.42 11.05 -7.26
N PHE A 205 15.06 11.83 -6.38
CA PHE A 205 14.80 11.80 -4.95
C PHE A 205 13.44 12.42 -4.65
N LEU A 206 13.16 13.60 -5.23
CA LEU A 206 11.87 14.27 -5.13
C LEU A 206 10.75 13.48 -5.79
N VAL A 207 10.96 12.97 -7.01
CA VAL A 207 9.94 12.21 -7.74
C VAL A 207 9.54 10.94 -7.01
N GLY A 208 10.51 10.17 -6.52
CA GLY A 208 10.22 8.96 -5.76
C GLY A 208 9.48 9.24 -4.45
N TRP A 209 9.88 10.31 -3.74
CA TRP A 209 9.24 10.75 -2.50
C TRP A 209 7.80 11.23 -2.71
N LEU A 210 7.55 12.11 -3.68
CA LEU A 210 6.21 12.62 -3.97
C LEU A 210 5.29 11.56 -4.56
N TRP A 211 5.83 10.59 -5.32
CA TRP A 211 5.05 9.44 -5.77
C TRP A 211 4.54 8.65 -4.57
N TYR A 212 5.42 8.34 -3.63
CA TYR A 212 5.07 7.62 -2.41
C TYR A 212 4.02 8.35 -1.58
N LEU A 213 4.25 9.64 -1.28
CA LEU A 213 3.31 10.45 -0.51
C LEU A 213 1.95 10.56 -1.23
N GLY A 214 1.98 10.96 -2.50
CA GLY A 214 0.77 11.23 -3.30
C GLY A 214 -0.10 10.01 -3.51
N MET A 215 0.48 8.85 -3.87
CA MET A 215 -0.29 7.64 -4.13
C MET A 215 -0.97 7.07 -2.88
N LEU A 216 -0.44 7.35 -1.68
CA LEU A 216 -1.04 6.90 -0.42
C LEU A 216 -2.21 7.77 0.06
N VAL A 217 -2.32 9.02 -0.39
CA VAL A 217 -3.35 9.97 0.10
C VAL A 217 -4.77 9.37 0.16
N PRO A 218 -5.26 8.64 -0.87
CA PRO A 218 -6.63 8.10 -0.83
C PRO A 218 -6.84 6.97 0.19
N VAL A 219 -5.77 6.33 0.67
CA VAL A 219 -5.82 5.10 1.51
C VAL A 219 -5.12 5.24 2.85
N ILE A 220 -4.49 6.40 3.13
CA ILE A 220 -3.72 6.63 4.37
C ILE A 220 -4.60 6.84 5.61
N GLY A 221 -5.93 6.88 5.46
CA GLY A 221 -6.88 7.05 6.57
C GLY A 221 -7.38 8.48 6.79
N LEU A 222 -7.10 9.43 5.89
CA LEU A 222 -7.72 10.77 5.94
C LEU A 222 -9.25 10.68 5.81
N VAL A 223 -9.70 9.85 4.86
CA VAL A 223 -11.06 9.34 4.81
C VAL A 223 -11.00 7.94 5.39
N GLN A 224 -11.46 7.78 6.64
CA GLN A 224 -11.38 6.51 7.35
C GLN A 224 -12.40 5.54 6.76
N VAL A 225 -11.90 4.40 6.26
CA VAL A 225 -12.73 3.33 5.69
C VAL A 225 -12.35 2.02 6.37
N GLY A 226 -13.29 1.45 7.12
CA GLY A 226 -13.08 0.24 7.89
C GLY A 226 -12.33 0.46 9.21
N VAL A 227 -11.99 -0.66 9.85
CA VAL A 227 -11.42 -0.71 11.21
C VAL A 227 -9.92 -0.45 11.25
N GLN A 228 -9.22 -0.52 10.12
CA GLN A 228 -7.75 -0.47 10.12
C GLN A 228 -7.15 0.94 10.19
N ALA A 229 -6.07 1.10 10.95
CA ALA A 229 -5.21 2.29 10.96
C ALA A 229 -4.35 2.40 9.71
N HIS A 230 -3.81 1.27 9.26
CA HIS A 230 -3.02 1.10 8.05
C HIS A 230 -3.15 -0.36 7.57
N ALA A 231 -2.70 -0.66 6.35
CA ALA A 231 -2.72 -2.01 5.82
C ALA A 231 -1.58 -2.22 4.81
N ASP A 232 -0.98 -3.41 4.82
CA ASP A 232 0.23 -3.69 4.04
C ASP A 232 -0.03 -3.57 2.53
N ARG A 233 -1.20 -4.05 2.07
CA ARG A 233 -1.71 -3.88 0.70
C ARG A 233 -1.72 -2.44 0.17
N TYR A 234 -1.85 -1.43 1.03
CA TYR A 234 -1.85 -0.03 0.58
C TYR A 234 -0.50 0.42 0.03
N THR A 235 0.58 -0.30 0.33
CA THR A 235 1.92 0.01 -0.19
C THR A 235 2.18 -0.55 -1.60
N TYR A 236 1.19 -1.23 -2.23
CA TYR A 236 1.39 -1.93 -3.50
C TYR A 236 1.99 -1.05 -4.61
N LEU A 237 1.36 0.09 -4.96
CA LEU A 237 1.89 1.02 -5.96
C LEU A 237 2.80 2.14 -5.42
N PRO A 238 2.58 2.70 -4.21
CA PRO A 238 3.42 3.75 -3.64
C PRO A 238 4.88 3.32 -3.47
N GLN A 239 5.13 2.06 -3.12
CA GLN A 239 6.48 1.54 -2.87
C GLN A 239 7.38 1.59 -4.11
N ILE A 240 6.81 1.65 -5.33
CA ILE A 240 7.58 1.87 -6.56
C ILE A 240 8.37 3.18 -6.48
N GLY A 241 7.76 4.25 -5.94
CA GLY A 241 8.41 5.55 -5.74
C GLY A 241 9.57 5.46 -4.74
N LEU A 242 9.38 4.76 -3.62
CA LEU A 242 10.46 4.57 -2.63
C LEU A 242 11.60 3.72 -3.17
N LEU A 243 11.32 2.62 -3.87
CA LEU A 243 12.37 1.79 -4.48
C LEU A 243 13.14 2.58 -5.55
N LEU A 244 12.45 3.40 -6.35
CA LEU A 244 13.07 4.32 -7.30
C LEU A 244 14.03 5.28 -6.63
N MET A 245 13.57 5.93 -5.56
CA MET A 245 14.33 6.84 -4.73
C MET A 245 15.59 6.17 -4.15
N LEU A 246 15.43 5.03 -3.48
CA LEU A 246 16.50 4.34 -2.76
C LEU A 246 17.54 3.73 -3.70
N VAL A 247 17.11 3.07 -4.78
CA VAL A 247 18.04 2.44 -5.72
C VAL A 247 18.89 3.48 -6.43
N TRP A 248 18.31 4.63 -6.83
CA TRP A 248 19.10 5.72 -7.41
C TRP A 248 20.05 6.36 -6.40
N MET A 249 19.60 6.54 -5.15
CA MET A 249 20.43 7.05 -4.08
C MET A 249 21.68 6.18 -3.89
N ILE A 250 21.50 4.88 -3.68
CA ILE A 250 22.60 3.93 -3.47
C ILE A 250 23.50 3.87 -4.71
N ALA A 251 22.91 3.87 -5.89
CA ALA A 251 23.63 3.79 -7.16
C ALA A 251 24.57 4.98 -7.43
N GLU A 252 24.28 6.15 -6.85
CA GLU A 252 25.04 7.38 -7.02
C GLU A 252 25.96 7.67 -5.83
N MET A 253 25.99 6.79 -4.82
CA MET A 253 26.94 6.91 -3.70
C MET A 253 28.36 6.52 -4.15
N PRO A 254 29.36 7.41 -4.03
CA PRO A 254 30.74 7.11 -4.43
C PRO A 254 31.32 5.88 -3.70
N ALA A 255 30.98 5.72 -2.42
CA ALA A 255 31.38 4.57 -1.62
C ALA A 255 30.87 3.24 -2.22
N PHE A 256 29.61 3.20 -2.67
CA PHE A 256 29.03 2.02 -3.30
C PHE A 256 29.72 1.70 -4.65
N LEU A 257 30.12 2.71 -5.40
CA LEU A 257 30.81 2.51 -6.67
C LEU A 257 32.24 1.96 -6.52
N LYS A 258 32.92 2.26 -5.39
CA LYS A 258 34.25 1.74 -5.05
C LYS A 258 34.27 0.26 -4.63
N ILE A 259 33.15 -0.28 -4.16
CA ILE A 259 33.05 -1.69 -3.76
C ILE A 259 33.25 -2.59 -5.00
N ARG A 260 34.05 -3.66 -4.86
CA ARG A 260 34.32 -4.64 -5.93
C ARG A 260 32.99 -5.19 -6.48
N ARG A 261 32.90 -5.31 -7.82
CA ARG A 261 31.66 -5.70 -8.51
C ARG A 261 31.06 -7.01 -7.97
N GLY A 262 31.90 -8.02 -7.69
CA GLY A 262 31.45 -9.29 -7.11
C GLY A 262 30.74 -9.11 -5.78
N ILE A 263 31.31 -8.33 -4.86
CA ILE A 263 30.73 -8.06 -3.53
C ILE A 263 29.37 -7.35 -3.67
N ARG A 264 29.24 -6.38 -4.58
CA ARG A 264 27.96 -5.69 -4.81
C ARG A 264 26.87 -6.64 -5.30
N ILE A 265 27.22 -7.52 -6.26
CA ILE A 265 26.29 -8.50 -6.79
C ILE A 265 25.88 -9.48 -5.68
N SER A 266 26.84 -10.04 -4.94
CA SER A 266 26.55 -10.94 -3.82
C SER A 266 25.64 -10.29 -2.78
N PHE A 267 25.89 -9.01 -2.42
CA PHE A 267 25.06 -8.27 -1.48
C PHE A 267 23.62 -8.07 -1.99
N ILE A 268 23.44 -7.63 -3.24
CA ILE A 268 22.12 -7.46 -3.85
C ILE A 268 21.38 -8.81 -3.92
N THR A 269 22.08 -9.87 -4.34
CA THR A 269 21.51 -11.22 -4.41
C THR A 269 21.10 -11.72 -3.02
N ALA A 270 21.89 -11.47 -1.98
CA ALA A 270 21.53 -11.82 -0.61
C ALA A 270 20.27 -11.08 -0.13
N ILE A 271 20.12 -9.79 -0.46
CA ILE A 271 18.89 -9.04 -0.16
C ILE A 271 17.68 -9.64 -0.90
N LEU A 272 17.84 -10.01 -2.18
CA LEU A 272 16.75 -10.60 -2.95
C LEU A 272 16.36 -11.98 -2.41
N ILE A 273 17.33 -12.84 -2.09
CA ILE A 273 17.08 -14.17 -1.52
C ILE A 273 16.42 -14.05 -0.15
N SER A 274 16.95 -13.20 0.75
CA SER A 274 16.35 -12.99 2.07
C SER A 274 14.92 -12.46 1.97
N SER A 275 14.67 -11.47 1.11
CA SER A 275 13.31 -10.96 0.86
C SER A 275 12.38 -12.06 0.36
N MET A 276 12.84 -12.90 -0.57
CA MET A 276 12.08 -14.03 -1.11
C MET A 276 11.78 -15.09 -0.05
N LEU A 277 12.74 -15.39 0.84
CA LEU A 277 12.56 -16.35 1.93
C LEU A 277 11.57 -15.84 2.98
N ILE A 278 11.70 -14.57 3.39
CA ILE A 278 10.74 -13.93 4.29
C ILE A 278 9.36 -13.91 3.64
N ALA A 279 9.29 -13.60 2.33
CA ALA A 279 8.03 -13.58 1.63
C ALA A 279 7.39 -14.97 1.59
N ARG A 280 8.17 -16.02 1.32
CA ARG A 280 7.68 -17.40 1.38
C ARG A 280 7.18 -17.78 2.78
N ALA A 281 7.89 -17.41 3.83
CA ALA A 281 7.45 -17.65 5.21
C ALA A 281 6.11 -16.95 5.48
N GLN A 282 5.99 -15.70 5.07
CA GLN A 282 4.76 -14.92 5.20
C GLN A 282 3.58 -15.53 4.43
N THR A 283 3.78 -16.12 3.24
CA THR A 283 2.69 -16.82 2.53
C THR A 283 2.13 -18.03 3.29
N ALA A 284 2.91 -18.63 4.21
CA ALA A 284 2.44 -19.77 4.99
C ALA A 284 1.32 -19.40 5.98
N TYR A 285 1.32 -18.16 6.50
CA TYR A 285 0.26 -17.68 7.38
C TYR A 285 -1.09 -17.55 6.68
N TRP A 286 -1.08 -17.35 5.36
CA TRP A 286 -2.28 -17.23 4.53
C TRP A 286 -2.93 -18.57 4.14
N ARG A 287 -2.48 -19.68 4.72
CA ARG A 287 -2.95 -21.03 4.38
C ARG A 287 -4.42 -21.27 4.72
N ASN A 288 -4.87 -20.79 5.89
CA ASN A 288 -6.26 -20.92 6.34
C ASN A 288 -6.61 -19.80 7.34
N SER A 289 -7.90 -19.65 7.61
CA SER A 289 -8.44 -18.59 8.48
C SER A 289 -7.88 -18.64 9.91
N ILE A 290 -7.76 -19.82 10.51
CA ILE A 290 -7.20 -19.95 11.87
C ILE A 290 -5.77 -19.42 11.91
N THR A 291 -4.90 -19.89 11.01
CA THR A 291 -3.48 -19.51 10.97
C THR A 291 -3.29 -18.00 10.80
N ILE A 292 -4.03 -17.37 9.88
CA ILE A 292 -3.88 -15.92 9.62
C ILE A 292 -4.41 -15.07 10.77
N TRP A 293 -5.52 -15.47 11.40
CA TRP A 293 -6.07 -14.71 12.52
C TRP A 293 -5.25 -14.89 13.79
N THR A 294 -4.76 -16.10 14.08
CA THR A 294 -3.80 -16.34 15.17
C THR A 294 -2.54 -15.50 14.97
N HIS A 295 -1.95 -15.50 13.78
CA HIS A 295 -0.77 -14.67 13.50
C HIS A 295 -1.07 -13.17 13.63
N THR A 296 -2.27 -12.74 13.22
CA THR A 296 -2.71 -11.34 13.38
C THR A 296 -2.78 -10.95 14.86
N LEU A 297 -3.26 -11.82 15.74
CA LEU A 297 -3.29 -11.60 17.19
C LEU A 297 -1.89 -11.60 17.82
N GLU A 298 -0.95 -12.41 17.31
CA GLU A 298 0.45 -12.36 17.76
C GLU A 298 1.14 -11.03 17.38
N CYS A 299 0.74 -10.42 16.27
CA CYS A 299 1.35 -9.20 15.74
C CYS A 299 0.68 -7.90 16.22
N THR A 300 -0.51 -7.97 16.80
CA THR A 300 -1.31 -6.79 17.17
C THR A 300 -1.83 -6.88 18.59
N GLN A 301 -2.18 -5.74 19.17
CA GLN A 301 -2.80 -5.65 20.50
C GLN A 301 -4.26 -5.23 20.35
N ASP A 302 -5.12 -5.69 21.27
CA ASP A 302 -6.54 -5.32 21.37
C ASP A 302 -7.30 -5.42 20.03
N ASN A 303 -7.11 -6.54 19.32
CA ASN A 303 -7.67 -6.73 17.98
C ASN A 303 -9.01 -7.47 18.02
N LEU A 304 -10.08 -6.71 18.33
CA LEU A 304 -11.46 -7.18 18.33
C LEU A 304 -11.80 -7.92 17.04
N TYR A 305 -11.45 -7.34 15.88
CA TYR A 305 -11.78 -7.92 14.58
C TYR A 305 -11.11 -9.28 14.36
N ALA A 306 -9.85 -9.44 14.76
CA ALA A 306 -9.14 -10.70 14.64
C ALA A 306 -9.69 -11.76 15.60
N LEU A 307 -10.05 -11.40 16.85
CA LEU A 307 -10.66 -12.33 17.80
C LEU A 307 -12.01 -12.84 17.31
N THR A 308 -12.88 -11.95 16.81
CA THR A 308 -14.20 -12.32 16.29
C THR A 308 -14.07 -13.27 15.10
N ASN A 309 -13.19 -12.97 14.15
CA ASN A 309 -13.01 -13.82 12.97
C ASN A 309 -12.28 -15.14 13.29
N LEU A 310 -11.38 -15.16 14.28
CA LEU A 310 -10.78 -16.39 14.78
C LEU A 310 -11.85 -17.28 15.43
N GLY A 311 -12.72 -16.72 16.27
CA GLY A 311 -13.82 -17.44 16.89
C GLY A 311 -14.77 -18.06 15.86
N VAL A 312 -15.12 -17.31 14.81
CA VAL A 312 -15.92 -17.84 13.69
C VAL A 312 -15.18 -18.95 12.95
N ALA A 313 -13.88 -18.79 12.69
CA ALA A 313 -13.09 -19.81 12.02
C ALA A 313 -12.98 -21.11 12.84
N LEU A 314 -12.78 -21.01 14.15
CA LEU A 314 -12.74 -22.15 15.07
C LEU A 314 -14.10 -22.85 15.18
N PHE A 315 -15.19 -22.07 15.24
CA PHE A 315 -16.53 -22.63 15.27
C PHE A 315 -16.84 -23.45 14.00
N ASN A 316 -16.39 -22.98 12.83
CA ASN A 316 -16.55 -23.72 11.57
C ASN A 316 -15.73 -25.03 11.51
N GLU A 317 -14.69 -25.17 12.33
CA GLU A 317 -13.90 -26.40 12.49
C GLU A 317 -14.41 -27.27 13.67
N ASN A 318 -15.59 -26.95 14.23
CA ASN A 318 -16.19 -27.60 15.41
C ASN A 318 -15.38 -27.47 16.72
N GLU A 319 -14.44 -26.52 16.80
CA GLU A 319 -13.69 -26.19 18.02
C GLU A 319 -14.49 -25.22 18.90
N VAL A 320 -15.65 -25.69 19.39
CA VAL A 320 -16.69 -24.87 20.03
C VAL A 320 -16.20 -24.15 21.29
N ASP A 321 -15.48 -24.85 22.17
CA ASP A 321 -14.99 -24.28 23.44
C ASP A 321 -13.98 -23.15 23.20
N THR A 322 -13.02 -23.39 22.30
CA THR A 322 -12.00 -22.39 21.94
C THR A 322 -12.64 -21.18 21.23
N ALA A 323 -13.68 -21.40 20.42
CA ALA A 323 -14.44 -20.33 19.80
C ALA A 323 -15.14 -19.44 20.84
N ILE A 324 -15.75 -20.03 21.87
CA ILE A 324 -16.38 -19.29 22.98
C ILE A 324 -15.33 -18.41 23.67
N ILE A 325 -14.15 -18.96 23.99
CA ILE A 325 -13.06 -18.19 24.61
C ILE A 325 -12.67 -16.98 23.75
N CYS A 326 -12.55 -17.16 22.43
CA CYS A 326 -12.23 -16.05 21.52
C CYS A 326 -13.28 -14.94 21.57
N PHE A 327 -14.58 -15.28 21.60
CA PHE A 327 -15.65 -14.29 21.71
C PHE A 327 -15.71 -13.63 23.09
N LEU A 328 -15.44 -14.36 24.17
CA LEU A 328 -15.36 -13.78 25.51
C LEU A 328 -14.22 -12.76 25.60
N ASN A 329 -13.03 -13.11 25.11
CA ASN A 329 -11.90 -12.17 25.04
C ASN A 329 -12.21 -10.95 24.15
N ALA A 330 -13.00 -11.13 23.09
CA ALA A 330 -13.47 -10.02 22.27
C ALA A 330 -14.40 -9.08 23.06
N LEU A 331 -15.30 -9.62 23.88
CA LEU A 331 -16.18 -8.82 24.76
C LEU A 331 -15.44 -8.12 25.90
N GLU A 332 -14.25 -8.57 26.29
CA GLU A 332 -13.40 -7.81 27.23
C GLU A 332 -12.88 -6.52 26.61
N ILE A 333 -12.66 -6.48 25.28
CA ILE A 333 -12.22 -5.29 24.55
C ILE A 333 -13.40 -4.34 24.30
N ASP A 334 -14.51 -4.86 23.78
CA ASP A 334 -15.75 -4.11 23.59
C ASP A 334 -16.96 -4.94 24.04
N PRO A 335 -17.49 -4.69 25.26
CA PRO A 335 -18.64 -5.40 25.78
C PRO A 335 -19.94 -5.15 25.01
N THR A 336 -19.97 -4.14 24.13
CA THR A 336 -21.17 -3.70 23.42
C THR A 336 -21.20 -4.10 21.95
N ASP A 337 -20.18 -4.81 21.46
CA ASP A 337 -20.11 -5.22 20.05
C ASP A 337 -21.21 -6.24 19.70
N GLU A 338 -22.20 -5.79 18.92
CA GLU A 338 -23.37 -6.60 18.56
C GLU A 338 -23.01 -7.84 17.73
N ASP A 339 -21.97 -7.75 16.88
CA ASP A 339 -21.56 -8.85 16.03
C ASP A 339 -20.93 -9.98 16.88
N VAL A 340 -20.08 -9.64 17.85
CA VAL A 340 -19.52 -10.58 18.82
C VAL A 340 -20.62 -11.21 19.67
N ILE A 341 -21.53 -10.41 20.22
CA ILE A 341 -22.66 -10.91 21.04
C ILE A 341 -23.52 -11.89 20.23
N ARG A 342 -23.83 -11.54 18.97
CA ARG A 342 -24.62 -12.40 18.08
C ARG A 342 -23.91 -13.72 17.80
N ASN A 343 -22.62 -13.68 17.46
CA ASN A 343 -21.85 -14.88 17.17
C ASN A 343 -21.72 -15.77 18.42
N LEU A 344 -21.43 -15.19 19.59
CA LEU A 344 -21.37 -15.94 20.85
C LEU A 344 -22.69 -16.64 21.17
N LYS A 345 -23.84 -15.97 20.99
CA LYS A 345 -25.17 -16.59 21.17
C LYS A 345 -25.37 -17.81 20.27
N ILE A 346 -24.97 -17.71 19.00
CA ILE A 346 -25.07 -18.83 18.05
C ILE A 346 -24.24 -20.02 18.52
N VAL A 347 -23.00 -19.77 18.95
CA VAL A 347 -22.09 -20.83 19.40
C VAL A 347 -22.59 -21.47 20.71
N LEU A 348 -23.10 -20.69 21.65
CA LEU A 348 -23.65 -21.23 22.91
C LEU A 348 -24.91 -22.07 22.69
N LEU A 349 -25.79 -21.67 21.77
CA LEU A 349 -26.96 -22.48 21.39
C LEU A 349 -26.54 -23.80 20.75
N HIS A 350 -25.52 -23.79 19.91
CA HIS A 350 -24.96 -25.00 19.31
C HIS A 350 -24.35 -25.92 20.36
N LYS A 351 -23.57 -25.37 21.31
CA LYS A 351 -23.02 -26.14 22.42
C LYS A 351 -24.10 -26.82 23.26
N LYS A 352 -25.15 -26.07 23.62
CA LYS A 352 -26.28 -26.62 24.37
C LYS A 352 -26.95 -27.81 23.66
N ALA A 353 -27.07 -27.74 22.33
CA ALA A 353 -27.64 -28.82 21.53
C ALA A 353 -26.72 -30.03 21.36
N LEU A 354 -25.42 -29.92 21.64
CA LEU A 354 -24.49 -31.06 21.67
C LEU A 354 -24.48 -31.76 23.04
N ASP A 355 -24.78 -31.00 24.10
CA ASP A 355 -24.82 -31.47 25.48
C ASP A 355 -26.17 -32.14 25.85
N GLU A 356 -27.22 -31.89 25.07
CA GLU A 356 -28.55 -32.56 25.12
C GLU A 356 -28.60 -33.81 24.25
#